data_AF-H5SV57-F1
#
_entry.id   AF-H5SV57-F1
#
_cell.length_a   1.000
_cell.length_b   1.000
_cell.length_c   1.000
_cell.angle_alpha   90.00
_cell.angle_beta   90.00
_cell.angle_gamma   90.00
#
_symmetry.space_group_name_H-M   'P 1'
#
loop_
_entity.id
_entity.type
_entity.pdbx_description
1 polymer ?
#
loop_
_entity_poly.entity_id
_entity_poly.type
_entity_poly.pdbx_seq_one_letter_code
_entity_poly.pdbx_strand_id
1 'polypeptide(L)'
;MMEFPYVNRRGQYYPVVPVTLHHGDREIRTEALIDSGASISTFQGDLAEPLGLVLEQGEKIYLQGIGGRVLGYVHEVQLQIGTEQIRCKIVFSSELISSVNLLGRVGFFEHFFVSFDERNHKVIIKPYRAMLDSKKPRRGRRVAK
;
A
#
# COMPACT_ATOMS: atom_id res chain seq x y z
N MET A 1 -14.32 4.59 2.50
CA MET A 1 -14.28 3.13 2.80
C MET A 1 -14.19 2.44 1.47
N MET A 2 -13.22 1.55 1.31
CA MET A 2 -12.97 0.80 0.08
C MET A 2 -13.08 -0.69 0.42
N GLU A 3 -13.71 -1.46 -0.46
CA GLU A 3 -13.77 -2.92 -0.38
C GLU A 3 -13.18 -3.50 -1.65
N PHE A 4 -12.28 -4.47 -1.50
CA PHE A 4 -11.66 -5.17 -2.61
C PHE A 4 -11.89 -6.68 -2.45
N PRO A 5 -12.44 -7.38 -3.45
CA PRO A 5 -12.47 -8.84 -3.41
C PRO A 5 -11.05 -9.40 -3.46
N TYR A 6 -10.84 -10.55 -2.84
CA TYR A 6 -9.57 -11.27 -3.00
C TYR A 6 -9.43 -11.75 -4.44
N VAL A 7 -8.20 -11.79 -4.91
CA VAL A 7 -7.86 -12.32 -6.22
C VAL A 7 -7.71 -13.84 -6.11
N ASN A 8 -8.45 -14.59 -6.94
CA ASN A 8 -8.28 -16.03 -7.07
C ASN A 8 -7.10 -16.34 -8.00
N ARG A 9 -6.05 -16.97 -7.48
CA ARG A 9 -4.93 -17.48 -8.26
C ARG A 9 -4.82 -18.99 -8.03
N ARG A 10 -5.12 -19.77 -9.08
CA ARG A 10 -5.04 -21.25 -9.06
C ARG A 10 -5.84 -21.89 -7.91
N GLY A 11 -7.02 -21.36 -7.60
CA GLY A 11 -7.90 -21.90 -6.56
C GLY A 11 -7.61 -21.40 -5.14
N GLN A 12 -6.61 -20.53 -4.96
CA GLN A 12 -6.32 -19.86 -3.69
C GLN A 12 -6.69 -18.37 -3.78
N TYR A 13 -7.27 -17.83 -2.71
CA TYR A 13 -7.69 -16.42 -2.65
C TYR A 13 -6.66 -15.60 -1.89
N TYR A 14 -6.26 -14.46 -2.47
CA TYR A 14 -5.25 -13.58 -1.88
C TYR A 14 -5.77 -12.15 -1.74
N PRO A 15 -5.45 -11.44 -0.64
CA PRO A 15 -5.79 -10.04 -0.42
C PRO A 15 -4.89 -9.10 -1.24
N VAL A 16 -4.94 -9.23 -2.57
CA VAL A 16 -4.21 -8.41 -3.53
C VAL A 16 -5.10 -7.26 -3.99
N VAL A 17 -4.58 -6.04 -3.96
CA VAL A 17 -5.31 -4.83 -4.34
C VAL A 17 -4.59 -4.06 -5.46
N PRO A 18 -5.33 -3.42 -6.37
CA PRO A 18 -4.75 -2.53 -7.35
C PRO A 18 -4.27 -1.25 -6.66
N VAL A 19 -3.07 -0.80 -7.03
CA VAL A 19 -2.48 0.47 -6.58
C VAL A 19 -1.87 1.19 -7.76
N THR A 20 -1.77 2.52 -7.65
CA THR A 20 -0.98 3.34 -8.57
C THR A 20 0.13 4.03 -7.79
N LEU A 21 1.37 3.91 -8.26
CA LEU A 21 2.50 4.67 -7.73
C LEU A 21 2.70 5.90 -8.61
N HIS A 22 2.93 7.05 -7.99
CA HIS A 22 3.22 8.30 -8.68
C HIS A 22 4.53 8.91 -8.16
N HIS A 23 5.31 9.46 -9.09
CA HIS A 23 6.52 10.23 -8.81
C HIS A 23 6.73 11.27 -9.91
N GLY A 24 6.71 12.55 -9.54
CA GLY A 24 6.73 13.64 -10.52
C GLY A 24 5.49 13.59 -11.44
N ASP A 25 5.73 13.55 -12.75
CA ASP A 25 4.74 13.43 -13.82
C ASP A 25 4.48 11.98 -14.26
N ARG A 26 5.13 11.00 -13.62
CA ARG A 26 5.05 9.58 -13.98
C ARG A 26 4.16 8.81 -13.03
N GLU A 27 3.45 7.83 -13.59
CA GLU A 27 2.66 6.87 -12.83
C GLU A 27 2.83 5.43 -13.34
N ILE A 28 2.73 4.48 -12.41
CA ILE A 28 2.67 3.04 -12.71
C ILE A 28 1.49 2.44 -11.98
N ARG A 29 0.67 1.67 -12.71
CA ARG A 29 -0.36 0.81 -12.14
C ARG A 29 0.21 -0.58 -11.90
N THR A 30 -0.04 -1.11 -10.71
CA THR A 30 0.39 -2.46 -10.35
C THR A 30 -0.56 -3.05 -9.30
N GLU A 31 -0.30 -4.28 -8.88
CA GLU A 31 -1.01 -4.96 -7.81
C GLU A 31 -0.05 -5.24 -6.65
N ALA A 32 -0.58 -5.22 -5.44
CA ALA A 32 0.18 -5.57 -4.24
C ALA A 32 -0.66 -6.38 -3.25
N LEU A 33 -0.03 -7.38 -2.65
CA LEU A 33 -0.57 -8.14 -1.52
C LEU A 33 -0.52 -7.27 -0.26
N ILE A 34 -1.62 -7.23 0.48
CA ILE A 34 -1.66 -6.56 1.78
C ILE A 34 -1.09 -7.50 2.83
N ASP A 35 0.02 -7.11 3.45
CA ASP A 35 0.80 -7.97 4.35
C ASP A 35 1.20 -7.23 5.63
N SER A 36 0.47 -7.48 6.72
CA SER A 36 0.81 -6.93 8.04
C SER A 36 2.11 -7.50 8.63
N GLY A 37 2.62 -8.61 8.08
CA GLY A 37 3.90 -9.20 8.42
C GLY A 37 5.09 -8.40 7.88
N ALA A 38 4.91 -7.65 6.79
CA ALA A 38 5.91 -6.75 6.24
C ALA A 38 6.00 -5.44 7.05
N SER A 39 7.19 -5.07 7.52
CA SER A 39 7.39 -3.82 8.26
C SER A 39 7.22 -2.58 7.37
N ILE A 40 7.61 -2.67 6.10
CA ILE A 40 7.53 -1.62 5.10
C ILE A 40 7.07 -2.20 3.76
N SER A 41 6.34 -1.41 2.99
CA SER A 41 5.95 -1.79 1.64
C SER A 41 7.18 -2.07 0.77
N THR A 42 7.15 -3.18 0.04
CA THR A 42 8.30 -3.63 -0.77
C THR A 42 7.83 -4.03 -2.16
N PHE A 43 8.42 -3.42 -3.18
CA PHE A 43 8.01 -3.52 -4.57
C PHE A 43 9.18 -4.00 -5.44
N GLN A 44 8.85 -4.59 -6.59
CA GLN A 44 9.83 -5.03 -7.56
C GLN A 44 10.66 -3.85 -8.09
N GLY A 45 11.97 -4.04 -8.21
CA GLY A 45 12.92 -2.99 -8.60
C GLY A 45 12.75 -2.48 -10.03
N ASP A 46 12.18 -3.31 -10.91
CA ASP A 46 11.86 -2.95 -12.30
C ASP A 46 10.77 -1.88 -12.42
N LEU A 47 10.02 -1.62 -11.34
CA LEU A 47 9.06 -0.52 -11.28
C LEU A 47 9.70 0.85 -11.01
N ALA A 48 10.98 0.89 -10.58
CA ALA A 48 11.64 2.15 -10.23
C ALA A 48 11.93 3.02 -11.46
N GLU A 49 12.56 2.46 -12.50
CA GLU A 49 12.97 3.20 -13.69
C GLU A 49 11.78 3.81 -14.47
N PRO A 50 10.68 3.08 -14.75
CA PRO A 50 9.55 3.68 -15.46
C PRO A 50 8.84 4.73 -14.60
N LEU A 51 8.97 4.67 -13.27
CA LEU A 51 8.51 5.71 -12.33
C LEU A 51 9.47 6.92 -12.27
N GLY A 52 10.57 6.89 -13.02
CA GLY A 52 11.56 7.97 -13.09
C GLY A 52 12.52 7.99 -11.90
N LEU A 53 12.65 6.88 -11.18
CA LEU A 53 13.59 6.71 -10.08
C LEU A 53 14.85 6.01 -10.58
N VAL A 54 16.00 6.44 -10.08
CA VAL A 54 17.23 5.64 -10.16
C VAL A 54 17.26 4.78 -8.90
N LEU A 55 17.13 3.46 -9.06
CA LEU A 55 16.94 2.51 -7.96
C LEU A 55 17.97 2.72 -6.83
N GLU A 56 19.25 2.83 -7.17
CA GLU A 56 20.36 2.91 -6.22
C GLU A 56 20.50 4.28 -5.54
N GLN A 57 19.77 5.31 -5.99
CA GLN A 57 19.73 6.61 -5.29
C GLN A 57 18.84 6.58 -4.03
N GLY A 58 18.08 5.51 -3.83
CA GLY A 58 17.31 5.31 -2.61
C GLY A 58 18.21 4.94 -1.43
N GLU A 59 17.67 5.06 -0.21
CA GLU A 59 18.40 4.65 0.99
C GLU A 59 18.58 3.12 0.99
N LYS A 60 19.82 2.66 0.94
CA LYS A 60 20.14 1.23 0.93
C LYS A 60 19.71 0.59 2.25
N ILE A 61 18.88 -0.45 2.18
CA ILE A 61 18.43 -1.23 3.33
C ILE A 61 18.50 -2.72 3.01
N TYR A 62 18.56 -3.54 4.06
CA TYR A 62 18.32 -4.96 3.92
C TYR A 62 17.11 -5.37 4.74
N LEU A 63 16.14 -5.98 4.07
CA LEU A 63 14.97 -6.58 4.68
C LEU A 63 15.30 -8.03 5.07
N GLN A 64 14.62 -8.55 6.09
CA GLN A 64 14.78 -9.93 6.53
C GLN A 64 13.42 -10.59 6.69
N GLY A 65 13.29 -11.79 6.14
CA GLY A 65 12.11 -12.64 6.25
C GLY A 65 12.49 -14.12 6.25
N ILE A 66 11.49 -14.99 6.08
CA ILE A 66 11.68 -16.45 6.09
C ILE A 66 12.65 -16.90 4.97
N GLY A 67 12.58 -16.25 3.80
CA GLY A 67 13.45 -16.53 2.66
C GLY A 67 14.88 -15.98 2.76
N GLY A 68 15.24 -15.37 3.90
CA GLY A 68 16.56 -14.78 4.11
C GLY A 68 16.55 -13.26 4.02
N ARG A 69 17.68 -12.71 3.58
CA ARG A 69 17.92 -11.26 3.52
C ARG A 69 17.74 -10.78 2.08
N VAL A 70 17.02 -9.68 1.93
CA VAL A 70 16.75 -9.03 0.63
C VAL A 70 17.35 -7.63 0.64
N LEU A 71 18.22 -7.32 -0.32
CA LEU A 71 18.71 -5.96 -0.55
C LEU A 71 17.61 -5.13 -1.23
N GLY A 72 17.39 -3.91 -0.75
CA GLY A 72 16.52 -2.95 -1.42
C GLY A 72 16.91 -1.51 -1.16
N TYR A 73 16.20 -0.61 -1.81
CA TYR A 73 16.44 0.83 -1.77
C TYR A 73 15.14 1.56 -1.46
N VAL A 74 15.14 2.35 -0.39
CA VAL A 74 13.96 3.10 0.05
C VAL A 74 13.83 4.35 -0.82
N HIS A 75 12.67 4.52 -1.43
CA HIS A 75 12.25 5.73 -2.13
C HIS A 75 10.96 6.27 -1.54
N GLU A 76 10.78 7.59 -1.62
CA GLU A 76 9.54 8.23 -1.23
C GLU A 76 8.68 8.51 -2.47
N VAL A 77 7.50 7.91 -2.52
CA VAL A 77 6.56 8.02 -3.65
C VAL A 77 5.17 8.35 -3.14
N GLN A 78 4.27 8.73 -4.04
CA GLN A 78 2.84 8.76 -3.73
C GLN A 78 2.21 7.43 -4.12
N LEU A 79 1.50 6.81 -3.19
CA LEU A 79 0.71 5.61 -3.43
C LEU A 79 -0.76 5.99 -3.44
N GLN A 80 -1.43 5.64 -4.53
CA GLN A 80 -2.87 5.74 -4.69
C GLN A 80 -3.53 4.38 -4.55
N ILE A 81 -4.59 4.34 -3.76
CA ILE A 81 -5.51 3.20 -3.66
C ILE A 81 -6.95 3.73 -3.66
N GLY A 82 -7.76 3.28 -4.63
CA GLY A 82 -9.08 3.86 -4.87
C GLY A 82 -9.00 5.38 -5.09
N THR A 83 -9.67 6.14 -4.23
CA THR A 83 -9.69 7.62 -4.24
C THR A 83 -8.67 8.25 -3.28
N GLU A 84 -7.94 7.44 -2.51
CA GLU A 84 -7.01 7.93 -1.50
C GLU A 84 -5.60 7.95 -2.07
N GLN A 85 -4.88 9.05 -1.85
CA GLN A 85 -3.46 9.20 -2.16
C GLN A 85 -2.70 9.50 -0.89
N ILE A 86 -1.62 8.76 -0.64
CA ILE A 86 -0.75 8.94 0.52
C ILE A 86 0.70 9.01 0.06
N ARG A 87 1.53 9.78 0.77
CA ARG A 87 2.98 9.74 0.59
C ARG A 87 3.53 8.63 1.47
N CYS A 88 4.34 7.73 0.90
CA CYS A 88 4.91 6.63 1.66
C CYS A 88 6.34 6.31 1.21
N LYS A 89 7.10 5.74 2.14
CA LYS A 89 8.38 5.12 1.85
C LYS A 89 8.12 3.70 1.35
N ILE A 90 8.68 3.37 0.19
CA ILE A 90 8.60 2.04 -0.41
C ILE A 90 10.03 1.55 -0.67
N VAL A 91 10.30 0.30 -0.32
CA VAL A 91 11.54 -0.37 -0.70
C VAL A 91 11.37 -0.96 -2.09
N PHE A 92 12.22 -0.55 -3.03
CA PHE A 92 12.33 -1.20 -4.34
C PHE A 92 13.50 -2.18 -4.33
N SER A 93 13.32 -3.37 -4.88
CA SER A 93 14.35 -4.42 -4.88
C SER A 93 14.36 -5.25 -6.16
N SER A 94 15.54 -5.33 -6.79
CA SER A 94 15.79 -6.22 -7.93
C SER A 94 15.90 -7.69 -7.52
N GLU A 95 15.92 -8.02 -6.23
CA GLU A 95 15.93 -9.40 -5.74
C GLU A 95 14.50 -9.97 -5.61
N LEU A 96 13.46 -9.16 -5.83
CA LEU A 96 12.05 -9.57 -5.82
C LEU A 96 11.52 -10.01 -7.20
N ILE A 97 12.38 -10.38 -8.13
CA ILE A 97 11.96 -10.84 -9.47
C ILE A 97 10.97 -12.01 -9.32
N SER A 98 9.79 -11.89 -9.94
CA SER A 98 8.67 -12.85 -9.85
C SER A 98 8.00 -12.99 -8.48
N SER A 99 8.30 -12.12 -7.51
CA SER A 99 7.56 -12.02 -6.24
C SER A 99 6.36 -11.07 -6.36
N VAL A 100 5.39 -11.20 -5.46
CA VAL A 100 4.26 -10.27 -5.36
C VAL A 100 4.72 -9.01 -4.61
N ASN A 101 4.34 -7.82 -5.08
CA ASN A 101 4.57 -6.58 -4.33
C ASN A 101 3.82 -6.62 -2.99
N LEU A 102 4.37 -6.02 -1.95
CA LEU A 102 3.80 -6.05 -0.60
C LEU A 102 3.46 -4.63 -0.14
N LEU A 103 2.27 -4.48 0.44
CA LEU A 103 1.89 -3.32 1.24
C LEU A 103 2.14 -3.66 2.71
N GLY A 104 3.12 -3.00 3.31
CA GLY A 104 3.57 -3.24 4.69
C GLY A 104 3.16 -2.13 5.65
N ARG A 105 3.57 -2.24 6.91
CA ARG A 105 3.04 -1.40 8.00
C ARG A 105 3.35 0.08 7.88
N VAL A 106 4.63 0.44 7.70
CA VAL A 106 5.09 1.84 7.56
C VAL A 106 4.45 2.47 6.33
N GLY A 107 3.85 3.65 6.52
CA GLY A 107 3.13 4.34 5.47
C GLY A 107 1.74 3.76 5.23
N PHE A 108 1.58 2.50 4.81
CA PHE A 108 0.25 2.02 4.40
C PHE A 108 -0.70 1.74 5.59
N PHE A 109 -0.38 0.80 6.49
CA PHE A 109 -1.26 0.48 7.63
C PHE A 109 -1.34 1.62 8.66
N GLU A 110 -0.34 2.51 8.71
CA GLU A 110 -0.41 3.70 9.55
C GLU A 110 -1.49 4.70 9.07
N HIS A 111 -1.74 4.77 7.76
CA HIS A 111 -2.76 5.67 7.18
C HIS A 111 -4.14 5.01 7.11
N PHE A 112 -4.20 3.69 7.00
CA PHE A 112 -5.43 2.94 6.79
C PHE A 112 -5.71 1.94 7.91
N PHE A 113 -6.94 1.94 8.40
CA PHE A 113 -7.50 0.75 9.04
C PHE A 113 -7.74 -0.31 7.96
N VAL A 114 -7.14 -1.47 8.14
CA VAL A 114 -7.21 -2.61 7.22
C VAL A 114 -7.83 -3.80 7.94
N SER A 115 -8.80 -4.45 7.30
CA SER A 115 -9.43 -5.66 7.81
C SER A 115 -9.57 -6.70 6.70
N PHE A 116 -9.25 -7.93 7.04
CA PHE A 116 -9.36 -9.11 6.19
C PHE A 116 -10.62 -9.87 6.58
N ASP A 117 -11.58 -9.94 5.66
CA ASP A 117 -12.78 -10.76 5.80
C ASP A 117 -12.58 -12.04 5.01
N GLU A 118 -11.85 -12.98 5.62
CA GLU A 118 -11.51 -14.28 5.02
C GLU A 118 -12.75 -15.07 4.65
N ARG A 119 -13.81 -15.00 5.46
CA ARG A 119 -15.06 -15.73 5.19
C ARG A 119 -15.72 -15.29 3.89
N ASN A 120 -15.67 -13.99 3.59
CA ASN A 120 -16.25 -13.42 2.38
C ASN A 120 -15.21 -13.09 1.30
N HIS A 121 -13.95 -13.50 1.50
CA HIS A 121 -12.81 -13.23 0.62
C HIS A 121 -12.73 -11.78 0.17
N LYS A 122 -12.67 -10.83 1.12
CA LYS A 122 -12.53 -9.41 0.80
C LYS A 122 -11.68 -8.65 1.81
N VAL A 123 -10.99 -7.60 1.34
CA VAL A 123 -10.30 -6.63 2.19
C VAL A 123 -11.16 -5.38 2.32
N ILE A 124 -11.25 -4.87 3.54
CA ILE A 124 -11.86 -3.59 3.86
C ILE A 124 -10.77 -2.61 4.26
N ILE A 125 -10.71 -1.46 3.59
CA ILE A 125 -9.70 -0.42 3.80
C ILE A 125 -10.40 0.91 4.10
N LYS A 126 -10.02 1.55 5.22
CA LYS A 126 -10.61 2.82 5.66
C LYS A 126 -9.50 3.80 6.05
N PRO A 127 -9.42 4.99 5.43
CA PRO A 127 -8.47 6.01 5.89
C PRO A 127 -8.84 6.45 7.31
N TYR A 128 -7.85 6.50 8.20
CA TYR A 128 -8.08 6.94 9.58
C TYR A 128 -8.64 8.37 9.65
N ARG A 129 -8.24 9.25 8.72
CA ARG A 129 -8.78 10.61 8.63
C ARG A 129 -10.30 10.65 8.49
N ALA A 130 -10.88 9.82 7.63
CA ALA A 130 -12.34 9.74 7.46
C ALA A 130 -13.04 9.16 8.70
N MET A 131 -12.36 8.31 9.49
CA MET A 131 -12.88 7.79 10.75
C MET A 131 -12.88 8.84 11.87
N LEU A 132 -11.96 9.81 11.83
CA LEU A 132 -11.93 10.92 12.77
C LEU A 132 -13.01 11.97 12.45
N ASP A 133 -13.26 12.24 11.18
CA ASP A 133 -14.29 13.22 10.76
C ASP A 133 -15.72 12.74 11.04
N SER A 134 -15.98 11.43 10.96
CA SER A 134 -17.29 10.85 11.30
C SER A 134 -17.61 10.85 12.81
N LYS A 135 -16.62 11.07 13.68
CA LYS A 135 -16.79 11.22 15.13
C LYS A 135 -17.00 12.66 15.60
N LYS A 136 -16.89 13.67 14.72
CA LYS A 136 -17.16 15.06 15.10
C LYS A 136 -18.67 15.27 15.28
N PRO A 137 -19.12 15.89 16.39
CA PRO A 137 -20.54 16.18 16.59
C PRO A 137 -21.03 17.09 15.45
N ARG A 138 -22.12 16.67 14.78
CA ARG A 138 -22.81 17.52 13.80
C ARG A 138 -23.23 18.80 14.53
N ARG A 139 -22.64 19.95 14.18
CA ARG A 139 -23.10 21.25 14.70
C ARG A 139 -24.56 21.40 14.32
N GLY A 140 -25.46 21.23 15.28
CA GLY A 140 -26.88 21.44 15.11
C GLY A 140 -27.13 22.85 14.61
N ARG A 141 -27.96 22.99 13.57
CA ARG A 141 -28.50 24.27 13.13
C ARG A 141 -29.17 24.91 14.36
N ARG A 142 -28.62 26.03 14.85
CA ARG A 142 -29.36 26.89 15.76
C ARG A 142 -30.60 27.37 15.00
N VAL A 143 -31.77 26.85 15.38
CA VAL A 143 -33.04 27.44 14.98
C VAL A 143 -33.10 28.80 15.66
N ALA A 144 -33.07 29.88 14.87
CA ALA A 144 -33.32 31.22 15.36
C ALA A 144 -34.76 31.28 15.88
N LYS A 145 -34.92 31.84 17.08
CA LYS A 145 -36.22 32.13 17.68
C LYS A 145 -36.93 33.24 16.92
#